data_AF-A0A933PTN7-F1
#
_entry.id   AF-A0A933PTN7-F1
#
_cell.length_a   1.000
_cell.length_b   1.000
_cell.length_c   1.000
_cell.angle_alpha   90.00
_cell.angle_beta   90.00
_cell.angle_gamma   90.00
#
_symmetry.space_group_name_H-M   'P 1'
#
loop_
_entity.id
_entity.type
_entity.pdbx_description
1 polymer ?
#
loop_
_entity_poly.entity_id
_entity_poly.type
_entity_poly.pdbx_seq_one_letter_code
_entity_poly.pdbx_strand_id
1 'polypeptide(L)'
;MYQKNLQKNNALDFDDIIMKTVELFKKFPEILDQYQEKFKFISVDEYQDTNRAQYVLINMLAGKYRNLCVIGDADQSIYSWRGATIQNILDFEKDYPETKIVTLDQNYRSTQNILDCANQIISKNSKRKDKKLWTVRAGGDKLSEWVADNERHESELIAREISNLLRGSEYPTYNEFVVLYRTNAQSRVIEEVFLRYGIPYRIVGGIKFYQRKEIKDVLSYLRLISNPNDTVSLLRIINTPQRKIGPRTLELIRNFAAIHDISFYQAMLVSDNISEIPKSKLEIIESFIKMTNKLQDLNKGNNAADMITHVFNITGYKKMLDDGSVEGEARIENVAELISVAQKYDQLEAGMSLSIFLEEISLISDLDNLDETENAVTLMTVHSAKGLEFPNVFIAGLEEGIFPHTRSMIDREDLEEERRLLYVAMTRAKDKLYLLHARERTLYGESRTNAPSQFLEDIDETLIERNFGRNSGRKHISLENISGKPIPIETEKGFEDEISIGDKIYHDTFGNGIVINVAGGVITVAFEDCKVGVKKLALSVAPIRKV
;
A
#
# COMPACT_ATOMS: atom_id res chain seq x y z
N MET A 1 8.12 -28.79 -21.18
CA MET A 1 6.78 -28.61 -21.82
C MET A 1 6.50 -27.14 -22.06
N TYR A 2 6.68 -26.27 -21.05
CA TYR A 2 6.56 -24.80 -21.14
C TYR A 2 7.26 -24.17 -22.36
N GLN A 3 8.59 -24.27 -22.45
CA GLN A 3 9.38 -23.71 -23.57
C GLN A 3 8.97 -24.22 -24.96
N LYS A 4 8.54 -25.49 -25.07
CA LYS A 4 8.02 -26.05 -26.34
C LYS A 4 6.69 -25.41 -26.76
N ASN A 5 5.86 -25.00 -25.80
CA ASN A 5 4.58 -24.34 -26.09
C ASN A 5 4.78 -22.89 -26.50
N LEU A 6 5.68 -22.15 -25.83
CA LEU A 6 6.06 -20.80 -26.25
C LEU A 6 6.58 -20.78 -27.69
N GLN A 7 7.50 -21.70 -28.01
CA GLN A 7 8.05 -21.83 -29.35
C GLN A 7 7.00 -22.17 -30.40
N LYS A 8 6.06 -23.10 -30.10
CA LYS A 8 4.95 -23.43 -31.01
C LYS A 8 4.03 -22.24 -31.27
N ASN A 9 3.90 -21.35 -30.29
CA ASN A 9 3.06 -20.16 -30.38
C ASN A 9 3.80 -18.93 -30.91
N ASN A 10 5.08 -19.07 -31.28
CA ASN A 10 5.96 -17.95 -31.68
C ASN A 10 5.95 -16.80 -30.65
N ALA A 11 5.95 -17.16 -29.36
CA ALA A 11 5.91 -16.23 -28.24
C ALA A 11 7.22 -16.28 -27.44
N LEU A 12 7.54 -15.16 -26.77
CA LEU A 12 8.65 -15.02 -25.83
C LEU A 12 8.09 -14.44 -24.53
N ASP A 13 8.59 -14.93 -23.39
CA ASP A 13 8.39 -14.25 -22.11
C ASP A 13 9.50 -13.21 -21.84
N PHE A 14 9.45 -12.52 -20.69
CA PHE A 14 10.41 -11.45 -20.38
C PHE A 14 11.85 -11.96 -20.25
N ASP A 15 12.06 -13.15 -19.70
CA ASP A 15 13.39 -13.73 -19.53
C ASP A 15 13.95 -14.22 -20.87
N ASP A 16 13.07 -14.75 -21.73
CA ASP A 16 13.41 -15.16 -23.09
C ASP A 16 13.98 -14.02 -23.92
N ILE A 17 13.53 -12.76 -23.74
CA ILE A 17 14.05 -11.62 -24.51
C ILE A 17 15.57 -11.51 -24.38
N ILE A 18 16.09 -11.60 -23.15
CA ILE A 18 17.53 -11.50 -22.88
C ILE A 18 18.23 -12.79 -23.27
N MET A 19 17.70 -13.94 -22.84
CA MET A 19 18.30 -15.24 -23.07
C MET A 19 18.41 -15.57 -24.57
N LYS A 20 17.35 -15.32 -25.36
CA LYS A 20 17.36 -15.55 -26.81
C LYS A 20 18.27 -14.60 -27.55
N THR A 21 18.44 -13.37 -27.07
CA THR A 21 19.43 -12.44 -27.63
C THR A 21 20.85 -12.97 -27.42
N VAL A 22 21.16 -13.47 -26.22
CA VAL A 22 22.45 -14.13 -25.93
C VAL A 22 22.62 -15.39 -26.79
N GLU A 23 21.58 -16.21 -26.95
CA GLU A 23 21.60 -17.40 -27.80
C GLU A 23 21.86 -17.05 -29.27
N LEU A 24 21.21 -15.99 -29.77
CA LEU A 24 21.39 -15.47 -31.13
C LEU A 24 22.84 -15.05 -31.37
N PHE A 25 23.41 -14.24 -30.48
CA PHE A 25 24.79 -13.78 -30.60
C PHE A 25 25.81 -14.92 -30.51
N LYS A 26 25.53 -15.98 -29.74
CA LYS A 26 26.39 -17.18 -29.69
C LYS A 26 26.31 -18.02 -30.96
N LYS A 27 25.13 -18.12 -31.58
CA LYS A 27 24.91 -18.93 -32.78
C LYS A 27 25.35 -18.24 -34.06
N PHE A 28 25.22 -16.91 -34.12
CA PHE A 28 25.48 -16.09 -35.30
C PHE A 28 26.41 -14.93 -34.93
N PRO A 29 27.74 -15.17 -34.83
CA PRO A 29 28.71 -14.14 -34.45
C PRO A 29 28.73 -12.92 -35.36
N GLU A 30 28.35 -13.07 -36.63
CA GLU A 30 28.22 -11.98 -37.59
C GLU A 30 27.15 -10.95 -37.18
N ILE A 31 26.08 -11.39 -36.52
CA ILE A 31 25.05 -10.49 -35.98
C ILE A 31 25.62 -9.75 -34.78
N LEU A 32 26.32 -10.44 -33.88
CA LEU A 32 26.99 -9.80 -32.75
C LEU A 32 27.97 -8.72 -33.22
N ASP A 33 28.76 -9.01 -34.26
CA ASP A 33 29.74 -8.08 -34.83
C ASP A 33 29.07 -6.78 -35.32
N GLN A 34 27.92 -6.87 -35.98
CA GLN A 34 27.13 -5.70 -36.39
C GLN A 34 26.73 -4.83 -35.20
N TYR A 35 26.30 -5.44 -34.08
CA TYR A 35 25.93 -4.71 -32.87
C TYR A 35 27.15 -4.13 -32.16
N GLN A 36 28.27 -4.84 -32.13
CA GLN A 36 29.52 -4.34 -31.57
C GLN A 36 30.07 -3.15 -32.36
N GLU A 37 29.94 -3.17 -33.69
CA GLU A 37 30.28 -2.02 -34.55
C GLU A 37 29.38 -0.80 -34.30
N LYS A 38 28.11 -1.03 -33.99
CA LYS A 38 27.16 0.03 -33.64
C LYS A 38 27.42 0.59 -32.23
N PHE A 39 27.67 -0.28 -31.26
CA PHE A 39 27.81 0.07 -29.84
C PHE A 39 29.28 0.06 -29.40
N LYS A 40 30.02 1.04 -29.92
CA LYS A 40 31.46 1.20 -29.61
C LYS A 40 31.74 1.65 -28.19
N PHE A 41 30.76 2.29 -27.54
CA PHE A 41 30.81 2.74 -26.15
C PHE A 41 29.51 2.31 -25.48
N ILE A 42 29.61 1.61 -24.35
CA ILE A 42 28.47 1.08 -23.62
C ILE A 42 28.49 1.66 -22.23
N SER A 43 27.36 2.21 -21.78
CA SER A 43 27.16 2.62 -20.41
C SER A 43 26.01 1.85 -19.79
N VAL A 44 26.22 1.33 -18.58
CA VAL A 44 25.21 0.58 -17.83
C VAL A 44 25.08 1.18 -16.45
N ASP A 45 23.88 1.66 -16.12
CA ASP A 45 23.54 2.15 -14.79
C ASP A 45 22.92 1.03 -13.94
N GLU A 46 22.88 1.22 -12.61
CA GLU A 46 22.35 0.25 -11.64
C GLU A 46 22.95 -1.16 -11.78
N TYR A 47 24.25 -1.23 -12.09
CA TYR A 47 24.93 -2.48 -12.45
C TYR A 47 24.91 -3.55 -11.35
N GLN A 48 24.76 -3.13 -10.08
CA GLN A 48 24.64 -4.04 -8.94
C GLN A 48 23.38 -4.92 -8.98
N ASP A 49 22.33 -4.49 -9.68
CA ASP A 49 21.06 -5.24 -9.80
C ASP A 49 21.02 -6.15 -11.04
N THR A 50 22.15 -6.30 -11.74
CA THR A 50 22.20 -7.15 -12.92
C THR A 50 22.14 -8.62 -12.56
N ASN A 51 21.34 -9.38 -13.32
CA ASN A 51 21.34 -10.84 -13.25
C ASN A 51 22.40 -11.46 -14.18
N ARG A 52 22.60 -12.78 -14.08
CA ARG A 52 23.61 -13.48 -14.88
C ARG A 52 23.41 -13.34 -16.39
N ALA A 53 22.16 -13.33 -16.87
CA ALA A 53 21.87 -13.23 -18.30
C ALA A 53 22.22 -11.83 -18.84
N GLN A 54 21.86 -10.78 -18.09
CA GLN A 54 22.23 -9.40 -18.39
C GLN A 54 23.74 -9.20 -18.40
N TYR A 55 24.44 -9.72 -17.38
CA TYR A 55 25.91 -9.69 -17.32
C TYR A 55 26.55 -10.32 -18.56
N VAL A 56 26.08 -11.52 -18.97
CA VAL A 56 26.62 -12.20 -20.16
C VAL A 56 26.36 -11.38 -21.42
N LEU A 57 25.17 -10.81 -21.58
CA LEU A 57 24.83 -9.96 -22.72
C LEU A 57 25.74 -8.73 -22.80
N ILE A 58 25.92 -8.03 -21.69
CA ILE A 58 26.77 -6.83 -21.59
C ILE A 58 28.21 -7.17 -21.98
N ASN A 59 28.76 -8.26 -21.45
CA ASN A 59 30.12 -8.70 -21.78
C ASN A 59 30.27 -9.11 -23.25
N MET A 60 29.26 -9.75 -23.84
CA MET A 60 29.29 -10.07 -25.27
C MET A 60 29.33 -8.79 -26.12
N LEU A 61 28.51 -7.78 -25.79
CA LEU A 61 28.50 -6.51 -26.52
C LEU A 61 29.79 -5.69 -26.31
N ALA A 62 30.33 -5.68 -25.10
CA ALA A 62 31.56 -4.96 -24.79
C ALA A 62 32.83 -5.65 -25.32
N GLY A 63 32.77 -6.96 -25.61
CA GLY A 63 33.95 -7.79 -25.85
C GLY A 63 34.90 -7.33 -26.95
N LYS A 64 34.41 -6.65 -28.00
CA LYS A 64 35.24 -6.20 -29.13
C LYS A 64 36.07 -4.95 -28.83
N TYR A 65 35.44 -3.91 -28.30
CA TYR A 65 36.07 -2.61 -28.07
C TYR A 65 36.47 -2.36 -26.60
N ARG A 66 35.86 -3.08 -25.66
CA ARG A 66 36.07 -2.98 -24.20
C ARG A 66 35.88 -1.56 -23.63
N ASN A 67 35.15 -0.70 -24.33
CA ASN A 67 34.74 0.62 -23.85
C ASN A 67 33.43 0.51 -23.05
N LEU A 68 33.50 -0.17 -21.91
CA LEU A 68 32.36 -0.37 -21.02
C LEU A 68 32.49 0.51 -19.77
N CYS A 69 31.50 1.35 -19.54
CA CYS A 69 31.36 2.14 -18.31
C CYS A 69 30.17 1.61 -17.51
N VAL A 70 30.44 0.98 -16.37
CA VAL A 70 29.38 0.56 -15.44
C VAL A 70 29.30 1.52 -14.26
N ILE A 71 28.09 1.84 -13.85
CA ILE A 71 27.77 2.67 -12.70
C ILE A 71 26.91 1.82 -11.79
N GLY A 72 27.21 1.83 -10.50
CA GLY A 72 26.42 1.10 -9.53
C GLY A 72 26.94 1.24 -8.13
N ASP A 73 26.10 0.85 -7.19
CA ASP A 73 26.39 0.91 -5.76
C ASP A 73 26.03 -0.43 -5.11
N ALA A 74 27.06 -1.17 -4.66
CA ALA A 74 26.92 -2.45 -3.99
C ALA A 74 25.96 -2.39 -2.78
N ASP A 75 25.96 -1.27 -2.05
CA ASP A 75 25.10 -1.05 -0.87
C ASP A 75 23.62 -0.79 -1.24
N GLN A 76 23.31 -0.59 -2.53
CA GLN A 76 21.95 -0.38 -3.06
C GLN A 76 21.44 -1.54 -3.93
N SER A 77 22.04 -2.73 -3.81
CA SER A 77 21.53 -3.95 -4.46
C SER A 77 20.41 -4.56 -3.61
N ILE A 78 19.17 -4.50 -4.11
CA ILE A 78 17.95 -4.89 -3.36
C ILE A 78 16.98 -5.77 -4.18
N TYR A 79 17.44 -6.34 -5.29
CA TYR A 79 16.65 -7.22 -6.16
C TYR A 79 17.23 -8.63 -6.26
N SER A 80 17.85 -9.16 -5.19
CA SER A 80 18.43 -10.52 -5.25
C SER A 80 17.37 -11.58 -5.56
N TRP A 81 16.15 -11.37 -5.05
CA TRP A 81 14.97 -12.20 -5.31
C TRP A 81 14.54 -12.25 -6.78
N ARG A 82 14.99 -11.30 -7.61
CA ARG A 82 14.83 -11.31 -9.08
C ARG A 82 16.04 -11.93 -9.81
N GLY A 83 16.97 -12.52 -9.07
CA GLY A 83 18.20 -13.12 -9.58
C GLY A 83 19.36 -12.13 -9.79
N ALA A 84 19.27 -10.91 -9.23
CA ALA A 84 20.38 -9.97 -9.24
C ALA A 84 21.57 -10.53 -8.44
N THR A 85 22.79 -10.25 -8.89
CA THR A 85 24.00 -10.74 -8.21
C THR A 85 24.98 -9.59 -7.98
N ILE A 86 25.14 -9.19 -6.72
CA ILE A 86 26.14 -8.18 -6.29
C ILE A 86 27.56 -8.53 -6.72
N GLN A 87 27.85 -9.82 -6.90
CA GLN A 87 29.15 -10.29 -7.39
C GLN A 87 29.52 -9.68 -8.75
N ASN A 88 28.55 -9.36 -9.62
CA ASN A 88 28.82 -8.78 -10.94
C ASN A 88 29.57 -7.44 -10.83
N ILE A 89 29.21 -6.58 -9.88
CA ILE A 89 29.89 -5.30 -9.67
C ILE A 89 31.19 -5.47 -8.87
N LEU A 90 31.24 -6.42 -7.93
CA LEU A 90 32.44 -6.67 -7.12
C LEU A 90 33.58 -7.29 -7.94
N ASP A 91 33.26 -8.20 -8.86
CA ASP A 91 34.23 -8.90 -9.71
C ASP A 91 34.55 -8.17 -11.02
N PHE A 92 34.02 -6.97 -11.24
CA PHE A 92 34.26 -6.22 -12.47
C PHE A 92 35.75 -6.01 -12.76
N GLU A 93 36.56 -5.77 -11.73
CA GLU A 93 38.02 -5.63 -11.82
C GLU A 93 38.73 -6.93 -12.23
N LYS A 94 38.12 -8.10 -11.94
CA LYS A 94 38.66 -9.40 -12.36
C LYS A 94 38.38 -9.66 -13.83
N ASP A 95 37.22 -9.23 -14.32
CA ASP A 95 36.81 -9.40 -15.72
C ASP A 95 37.51 -8.39 -16.65
N TYR A 96 37.71 -7.17 -16.16
CA TYR A 96 38.35 -6.06 -16.86
C TYR A 96 39.53 -5.50 -16.03
N PRO A 97 40.71 -6.16 -16.05
CA PRO A 97 41.88 -5.72 -15.27
C PRO A 97 42.39 -4.31 -15.61
N GLU A 98 42.07 -3.81 -16.81
CA GLU A 98 42.42 -2.47 -17.28
C GLU A 98 41.45 -1.36 -16.82
N THR A 99 40.46 -1.70 -15.98
CA THR A 99 39.41 -0.77 -15.54
C THR A 99 39.99 0.39 -14.74
N LYS A 100 39.57 1.61 -15.09
CA LYS A 100 39.75 2.79 -14.26
C LYS A 100 38.59 2.91 -13.27
N ILE A 101 38.90 2.83 -11.98
CA ILE A 101 37.92 3.01 -10.91
C ILE A 101 37.82 4.49 -10.56
N VAL A 102 36.60 5.00 -10.49
CA VAL A 102 36.29 6.35 -10.01
C VAL A 102 35.27 6.23 -8.89
N THR A 103 35.61 6.69 -7.69
CA THR A 103 34.68 6.73 -6.55
C THR A 103 34.03 8.11 -6.46
N LEU A 104 32.74 8.13 -6.15
CA LEU A 104 31.96 9.34 -5.95
C LEU A 104 31.53 9.38 -4.48
N ASP A 105 32.40 9.93 -3.64
CA ASP A 105 32.20 9.90 -2.18
C ASP A 105 31.38 11.10 -1.68
N GLN A 106 31.20 12.14 -2.50
CA GLN A 106 30.42 13.32 -2.14
C GLN A 106 28.94 13.11 -2.44
N ASN A 107 28.11 13.12 -1.40
CA ASN A 107 26.67 13.10 -1.49
C ASN A 107 26.11 14.53 -1.54
N TYR A 108 25.25 14.80 -2.51
CA TYR A 108 24.61 16.11 -2.71
C TYR A 108 23.14 16.14 -2.25
N ARG A 109 22.58 14.99 -1.87
CA ARG A 109 21.17 14.81 -1.54
C ARG A 109 20.88 15.08 -0.08
N SER A 110 21.53 14.33 0.81
CA SER A 110 21.18 14.22 2.22
C SER A 110 22.08 15.07 3.10
N THR A 111 21.61 15.37 4.32
CA THR A 111 22.41 15.99 5.39
C THR A 111 23.40 14.99 6.00
N GLN A 112 24.43 15.50 6.69
CA GLN A 112 25.50 14.66 7.23
C GLN A 112 24.98 13.66 8.28
N ASN A 113 24.04 14.07 9.14
CA ASN A 113 23.44 13.19 10.14
C ASN A 113 22.74 11.97 9.50
N ILE A 114 21.97 12.19 8.43
CA ILE A 114 21.29 11.10 7.71
C ILE A 114 22.31 10.13 7.10
N LEU A 115 23.37 10.67 6.48
CA LEU A 115 24.43 9.87 5.88
C LEU A 115 25.21 9.08 6.92
N ASP A 116 25.52 9.67 8.07
CA ASP A 116 26.24 9.01 9.15
C ASP A 116 25.42 7.85 9.73
N CYS A 117 24.13 8.05 10.00
CA CYS A 117 23.25 6.97 10.44
C CYS A 117 23.12 5.85 9.39
N ALA A 118 22.94 6.22 8.11
CA ALA A 118 22.85 5.23 7.03
C ALA A 118 24.16 4.44 6.89
N ASN A 119 25.32 5.11 7.01
CA ASN A 119 26.63 4.48 6.99
C ASN A 119 26.85 3.54 8.19
N GLN A 120 26.37 3.90 9.39
CA GLN A 120 26.43 3.04 10.58
C GLN A 120 25.66 1.74 10.35
N ILE A 121 24.42 1.84 9.84
CA ILE A 121 23.60 0.66 9.52
C ILE A 121 24.29 -0.21 8.49
N ILE A 122 24.76 0.34 7.37
CA ILE A 122 25.33 -0.47 6.28
C ILE A 122 26.74 -1.00 6.59
N SER A 123 27.45 -0.43 7.57
CA SER A 123 28.79 -0.89 7.97
C SER A 123 28.83 -2.30 8.55
N LYS A 124 27.68 -2.82 8.99
CA LYS A 124 27.56 -4.18 9.55
C LYS A 124 27.55 -5.28 8.47
N ASN A 125 27.36 -4.93 7.20
CA ASN A 125 27.41 -5.90 6.09
C ASN A 125 28.83 -6.34 5.80
N SER A 126 29.01 -7.64 5.55
CA SER A 126 30.32 -8.24 5.29
C SER A 126 30.77 -8.11 3.83
N LYS A 127 29.85 -8.22 2.87
CA LYS A 127 30.14 -8.19 1.43
C LYS A 127 29.99 -6.79 0.84
N ARG A 128 30.90 -5.88 1.19
CA ARG A 128 30.91 -4.50 0.68
C ARG A 128 32.32 -4.02 0.31
N LYS A 129 32.39 -2.98 -0.53
CA LYS A 129 33.57 -2.13 -0.63
C LYS A 129 33.44 -1.01 0.40
N ASP A 130 34.50 -0.74 1.15
CA ASP A 130 34.50 0.37 2.11
C ASP A 130 34.38 1.69 1.36
N LYS A 131 33.39 2.48 1.75
CA LYS A 131 33.15 3.83 1.25
C LYS A 131 32.58 4.68 2.36
N LYS A 132 32.98 5.94 2.40
CA LYS A 132 32.48 6.91 3.38
C LYS A 132 31.91 8.10 2.64
N LEU A 133 30.58 8.18 2.63
CA LEU A 133 29.88 9.30 2.02
C LEU A 133 29.96 10.54 2.91
N TRP A 134 30.20 11.71 2.30
CA TRP A 134 30.25 13.00 2.99
C TRP A 134 29.44 14.05 2.21
N THR A 135 28.96 15.10 2.89
CA THR A 135 28.20 16.19 2.27
C THR A 135 28.72 17.58 2.66
N VAL A 136 28.52 18.56 1.77
CA VAL A 136 28.80 19.99 2.04
C VAL A 136 27.56 20.69 2.62
N ARG A 137 26.39 20.03 2.59
CA ARG A 137 25.15 20.61 3.10
C ARG A 137 25.31 20.92 4.59
N ALA A 138 25.23 22.19 4.94
CA ALA A 138 25.32 22.65 6.32
C ALA A 138 24.02 22.37 7.08
N GLY A 139 24.13 22.01 8.36
CA GLY A 139 23.00 21.69 9.21
C GLY A 139 22.52 20.24 9.05
N GLY A 140 21.29 20.00 9.47
CA GLY A 140 20.67 18.68 9.54
C GLY A 140 20.12 18.46 10.94
N ASP A 141 18.80 18.27 11.01
CA ASP A 141 18.15 17.88 12.24
C ASP A 141 18.63 16.48 12.65
N LYS A 142 18.46 16.13 13.93
CA LYS A 142 18.61 14.74 14.35
C LYS A 142 17.51 13.90 13.72
N LEU A 143 17.79 12.61 13.51
CA LEU A 143 16.77 11.68 13.05
C LEU A 143 15.74 11.53 14.17
N SER A 144 14.46 11.54 13.83
CA SER A 144 13.39 11.35 14.81
C SER A 144 13.03 9.87 14.91
N GLU A 145 13.24 9.26 16.08
CA GLU A 145 12.75 7.91 16.37
C GLU A 145 11.46 8.01 17.18
N TRP A 146 10.37 7.48 16.64
CA TRP A 146 9.04 7.51 17.26
C TRP A 146 8.54 6.13 17.62
N VAL A 147 8.03 6.04 18.84
CA VAL A 147 7.41 4.82 19.37
C VAL A 147 5.91 5.05 19.47
N ALA A 148 5.15 4.30 18.67
CA ALA A 148 3.70 4.26 18.73
C ALA A 148 3.21 3.07 19.58
N ASP A 149 1.99 3.18 20.10
CA ASP A 149 1.36 2.07 20.82
C ASP A 149 0.86 1.00 19.84
N ASN A 150 0.26 1.42 18.72
CA ASN A 150 -0.21 0.55 17.65
C ASN A 150 -0.08 1.17 16.25
N GLU A 151 -0.41 0.41 15.19
CA GLU A 151 -0.30 0.86 13.78
C GLU A 151 -1.17 2.09 13.46
N ARG A 152 -2.29 2.24 14.15
CA ARG A 152 -3.14 3.43 14.01
C ARG A 152 -2.48 4.65 14.65
N HIS A 153 -1.93 4.50 15.87
CA HIS A 153 -1.18 5.58 16.53
C HIS A 153 0.05 5.97 15.69
N GLU A 154 0.77 5.00 15.11
CA GLU A 154 1.88 5.27 14.18
C GLU A 154 1.44 6.14 13.00
N SER A 155 0.36 5.75 12.34
CA SER A 155 -0.21 6.49 11.21
C SER A 155 -0.71 7.89 11.62
N GLU A 156 -1.28 8.03 12.81
CA GLU A 156 -1.72 9.31 13.38
C GLU A 156 -0.53 10.23 13.71
N LEU A 157 0.60 9.70 14.17
CA LEU A 157 1.82 10.49 14.38
C LEU A 157 2.33 11.07 13.07
N ILE A 158 2.36 10.26 12.00
CA ILE A 158 2.75 10.71 10.66
C ILE A 158 1.82 11.83 10.19
N ALA A 159 0.51 11.63 10.25
CA ALA A 159 -0.48 12.62 9.79
C ALA A 159 -0.40 13.94 10.59
N ARG A 160 -0.20 13.85 11.91
CA ARG A 160 -0.02 15.02 12.78
C ARG A 160 1.24 15.79 12.45
N GLU A 161 2.35 15.11 12.19
CA GLU A 161 3.59 15.80 11.83
C GLU A 161 3.50 16.48 10.48
N ILE A 162 2.96 15.81 9.46
CA ILE A 162 2.73 16.43 8.16
C ILE A 162 1.88 17.70 8.34
N SER A 163 0.81 17.63 9.14
CA SER A 163 -0.03 18.78 9.45
C SER A 163 0.70 19.88 10.24
N ASN A 164 1.65 19.51 11.11
CA ASN A 164 2.46 20.46 11.86
C ASN A 164 3.49 21.18 10.98
N LEU A 165 4.18 20.45 10.10
CA LEU A 165 5.18 20.99 9.18
C LEU A 165 4.53 21.91 8.13
N LEU A 166 3.29 21.61 7.73
CA LEU A 166 2.52 22.44 6.82
C LEU A 166 1.80 23.62 7.51
N ARG A 167 1.81 23.68 8.84
CA ARG A 167 1.07 24.69 9.62
C ARG A 167 1.59 26.09 9.31
N GLY A 168 0.67 26.98 8.90
CA GLY A 168 1.01 28.37 8.57
C GLY A 168 1.46 28.58 7.12
N SER A 169 1.47 27.53 6.29
CA SER A 169 1.67 27.65 4.84
C SER A 169 0.38 28.11 4.16
N GLU A 170 0.46 29.16 3.32
CA GLU A 170 -0.69 29.59 2.50
C GLU A 170 -1.08 28.54 1.45
N TYR A 171 -0.10 27.77 0.96
CA TYR A 171 -0.28 26.68 0.00
C TYR A 171 0.48 25.44 0.48
N PRO A 172 -0.18 24.48 1.15
CA PRO A 172 0.50 23.28 1.67
C PRO A 172 1.02 22.38 0.54
N THR A 173 2.32 22.06 0.56
CA THR A 173 3.02 21.20 -0.41
C THR A 173 3.14 19.76 0.09
N TYR A 174 2.15 18.92 -0.24
CA TYR A 174 2.12 17.51 0.17
C TYR A 174 3.10 16.61 -0.61
N ASN A 175 3.52 17.03 -1.81
CA ASN A 175 4.44 16.28 -2.68
C ASN A 175 5.88 16.15 -2.13
N GLU A 176 6.23 16.91 -1.10
CA GLU A 176 7.53 16.85 -0.42
C GLU A 176 7.64 15.73 0.62
N PHE A 177 6.53 15.03 0.87
CA PHE A 177 6.43 13.98 1.88
C PHE A 177 6.29 12.59 1.23
N VAL A 178 7.03 11.63 1.78
CA VAL A 178 6.87 10.21 1.44
C VAL A 178 6.76 9.35 2.69
N VAL A 179 5.89 8.36 2.65
CA VAL A 179 5.80 7.29 3.65
C VAL A 179 6.24 5.98 3.01
N LEU A 180 7.34 5.43 3.54
CA LEU A 180 7.95 4.19 3.11
C LEU A 180 7.59 3.06 4.08
N TYR A 181 7.22 1.92 3.51
CA TYR A 181 6.89 0.71 4.26
C TYR A 181 7.48 -0.53 3.57
N ARG A 182 7.59 -1.64 4.30
CA ARG A 182 8.21 -2.88 3.79
C ARG A 182 7.25 -3.70 2.94
N THR A 183 5.97 -3.74 3.28
CA THR A 183 4.92 -4.49 2.55
C THR A 183 3.71 -3.62 2.22
N ASN A 184 3.02 -3.92 1.11
CA ASN A 184 1.82 -3.19 0.69
C ASN A 184 0.61 -3.37 1.63
N ALA A 185 0.67 -4.28 2.61
CA ALA A 185 -0.37 -4.43 3.61
C ALA A 185 -0.37 -3.25 4.60
N GLN A 186 0.81 -2.69 4.90
CA GLN A 186 0.97 -1.57 5.84
C GLN A 186 0.32 -0.28 5.34
N SER A 187 0.14 -0.11 4.02
CA SER A 187 -0.41 1.13 3.45
C SER A 187 -1.84 1.40 3.94
N ARG A 188 -2.65 0.37 4.16
CA ARG A 188 -4.08 0.51 4.44
C ARG A 188 -4.38 1.41 5.63
N VAL A 189 -3.71 1.20 6.77
CA VAL A 189 -3.98 1.98 7.99
C VAL A 189 -3.56 3.44 7.79
N ILE A 190 -2.48 3.66 7.04
CA ILE A 190 -1.98 4.99 6.71
C ILE A 190 -2.97 5.71 5.79
N GLU A 191 -3.49 5.01 4.76
CA GLU A 191 -4.56 5.49 3.87
C GLU A 191 -5.80 5.92 4.68
N GLU A 192 -6.28 5.06 5.59
CA GLU A 192 -7.45 5.33 6.45
C GLU A 192 -7.26 6.59 7.30
N VAL A 193 -6.09 6.73 7.94
CA VAL A 193 -5.79 7.91 8.76
C VAL A 193 -5.63 9.16 7.90
N PHE A 194 -4.99 9.08 6.73
CA PHE A 194 -4.82 10.23 5.84
C PHE A 194 -6.17 10.74 5.34
N LEU A 195 -7.09 9.87 4.97
CA LEU A 195 -8.47 10.24 4.64
C LEU A 195 -9.16 10.95 5.80
N ARG A 196 -9.03 10.42 7.03
CA ARG A 196 -9.62 11.03 8.24
C ARG A 196 -9.07 12.42 8.54
N TYR A 197 -7.78 12.64 8.30
CA TYR A 197 -7.12 13.95 8.50
C TYR A 197 -7.26 14.87 7.28
N GLY A 198 -7.89 14.42 6.19
CA GLY A 198 -8.03 15.19 4.95
C GLY A 198 -6.69 15.44 4.24
N ILE A 199 -5.73 14.52 4.38
CA ILE A 199 -4.42 14.59 3.75
C ILE A 199 -4.50 13.89 2.37
N PRO A 200 -4.28 14.61 1.26
CA PRO A 200 -4.28 14.00 -0.07
C PRO A 200 -3.06 13.08 -0.21
N TYR A 201 -3.27 11.90 -0.79
CA TYR A 201 -2.23 10.89 -0.90
C TYR A 201 -2.32 10.10 -2.21
N ARG A 202 -1.18 9.53 -2.63
CA ARG A 202 -1.06 8.67 -3.81
C ARG A 202 -0.20 7.44 -3.50
N ILE A 203 -0.50 6.31 -4.14
CA ILE A 203 0.25 5.06 -3.98
C ILE A 203 1.08 4.79 -5.23
N VAL A 204 2.36 4.48 -5.05
CA VAL A 204 3.27 4.12 -6.16
C VAL A 204 3.60 2.63 -6.12
N GLY A 205 3.46 1.96 -7.27
CA GLY A 205 3.75 0.53 -7.41
C GLY A 205 2.69 -0.38 -6.79
N GLY A 206 1.49 0.14 -6.57
CA GLY A 206 0.34 -0.60 -6.05
C GLY A 206 -0.96 0.08 -6.44
N ILE A 207 -2.06 -0.61 -6.19
CA ILE A 207 -3.42 -0.06 -6.29
C ILE A 207 -3.95 0.19 -4.88
N LYS A 208 -4.76 1.25 -4.73
CA LYS A 208 -5.44 1.59 -3.47
C LYS A 208 -6.13 0.36 -2.89
N PHE A 209 -6.16 0.24 -1.58
CA PHE A 209 -6.63 -0.97 -0.91
C PHE A 209 -8.01 -1.44 -1.40
N TYR A 210 -8.99 -0.52 -1.44
CA TYR A 210 -10.36 -0.79 -1.91
C TYR A 210 -10.49 -0.94 -3.43
N GLN A 211 -9.43 -0.65 -4.19
CA GLN A 211 -9.39 -0.84 -5.64
C GLN A 211 -8.84 -2.22 -6.05
N ARG A 212 -8.23 -2.96 -5.11
CA ARG A 212 -7.73 -4.33 -5.33
C ARG A 212 -8.82 -5.26 -5.83
N LYS A 213 -8.46 -6.16 -6.75
CA LYS A 213 -9.43 -7.02 -7.44
C LYS A 213 -10.19 -7.90 -6.45
N GLU A 214 -9.45 -8.57 -5.57
CA GLU A 214 -9.94 -9.45 -4.52
C GLU A 214 -10.84 -8.72 -3.53
N ILE A 215 -10.48 -7.49 -3.16
CA ILE A 215 -11.29 -6.65 -2.26
C ILE A 215 -12.59 -6.24 -2.95
N LYS A 216 -12.53 -5.72 -4.18
CA LYS A 216 -13.72 -5.37 -4.95
C LYS A 216 -14.65 -6.56 -5.18
N ASP A 217 -14.11 -7.74 -5.43
CA ASP A 217 -14.91 -8.96 -5.63
C ASP A 217 -15.64 -9.34 -4.34
N VAL A 218 -14.95 -9.34 -3.19
CA VAL A 218 -15.58 -9.60 -1.88
C VAL A 218 -16.63 -8.54 -1.55
N LEU A 219 -16.33 -7.25 -1.75
CA LEU A 219 -17.29 -6.16 -1.54
C LEU A 219 -18.51 -6.29 -2.44
N SER A 220 -18.35 -6.74 -3.70
CA SER A 220 -19.49 -7.00 -4.58
C SER A 220 -20.36 -8.16 -4.12
N TYR A 221 -19.81 -9.21 -3.50
CA TYR A 221 -20.64 -10.23 -2.83
C TYR A 221 -21.43 -9.64 -1.66
N LEU A 222 -20.77 -8.86 -0.81
CA LEU A 222 -21.43 -8.22 0.34
C LEU A 222 -22.53 -7.26 -0.09
N ARG A 223 -22.29 -6.46 -1.13
CA ARG A 223 -23.30 -5.57 -1.73
C ARG A 223 -24.48 -6.35 -2.30
N LEU A 224 -24.26 -7.50 -2.95
CA LEU A 224 -25.35 -8.34 -3.44
C LEU A 224 -26.16 -8.97 -2.30
N ILE A 225 -25.51 -9.30 -1.18
CA ILE A 225 -26.18 -9.81 0.03
C ILE A 225 -27.07 -8.73 0.65
N SER A 226 -26.58 -7.49 0.75
CA SER A 226 -27.34 -6.35 1.27
C SER A 226 -28.44 -5.88 0.29
N ASN A 227 -28.13 -5.80 -1.00
CA ASN A 227 -29.02 -5.35 -2.06
C ASN A 227 -28.97 -6.28 -3.28
N PRO A 228 -29.96 -7.19 -3.44
CA PRO A 228 -30.06 -8.11 -4.57
C PRO A 228 -30.17 -7.41 -5.94
N ASN A 229 -30.62 -6.15 -5.97
CA ASN A 229 -30.83 -5.40 -7.20
C ASN A 229 -29.56 -4.70 -7.72
N ASP A 230 -28.43 -4.77 -7.00
CA ASP A 230 -27.15 -4.25 -7.47
C ASP A 230 -26.61 -5.08 -8.64
N THR A 231 -27.03 -4.70 -9.84
CA THR A 231 -26.67 -5.37 -11.10
C THR A 231 -25.17 -5.21 -11.40
N VAL A 232 -24.53 -4.12 -10.98
CA VAL A 232 -23.11 -3.87 -11.23
C VAL A 232 -22.26 -4.86 -10.43
N SER A 233 -22.54 -4.98 -9.13
CA SER A 233 -21.88 -5.97 -8.28
C SER A 233 -22.17 -7.38 -8.75
N LEU A 234 -23.42 -7.70 -9.07
CA LEU A 234 -23.82 -9.03 -9.57
C LEU A 234 -23.01 -9.44 -10.80
N LEU A 235 -22.95 -8.60 -11.83
CA LEU A 235 -22.23 -8.92 -13.07
C LEU A 235 -20.72 -9.11 -12.85
N ARG A 236 -20.14 -8.44 -11.86
CA ARG A 236 -18.72 -8.60 -11.48
C ARG A 236 -18.44 -9.99 -10.90
N ILE A 237 -19.32 -10.50 -10.03
CA ILE A 237 -19.08 -11.72 -9.26
C ILE A 237 -19.72 -12.98 -9.83
N ILE A 238 -20.67 -12.85 -10.77
CA ILE A 238 -21.45 -13.99 -11.28
C ILE A 238 -20.57 -15.11 -11.83
N ASN A 239 -19.44 -14.77 -12.46
CA ASN A 239 -18.45 -15.72 -12.98
C ASN A 239 -17.10 -15.67 -12.27
N THR A 240 -17.07 -15.14 -11.04
CA THR A 240 -15.86 -15.09 -10.19
C THR A 240 -16.16 -15.66 -8.80
N PRO A 241 -15.80 -16.92 -8.47
CA PRO A 241 -14.99 -17.86 -9.25
C PRO A 241 -15.64 -18.37 -10.54
N GLN A 242 -14.85 -18.96 -11.45
CA GLN A 242 -15.35 -19.41 -12.76
C GLN A 242 -16.49 -20.43 -12.61
N ARG A 243 -17.70 -20.01 -13.01
CA ARG A 243 -18.92 -20.82 -13.04
C ARG A 243 -19.33 -21.23 -14.46
N LYS A 244 -18.54 -20.85 -15.46
CA LYS A 244 -18.83 -21.08 -16.89
C LYS A 244 -20.08 -20.33 -17.39
N ILE A 245 -20.42 -19.19 -16.83
CA ILE A 245 -21.50 -18.33 -17.38
C ILE A 245 -20.87 -17.44 -18.45
N GLY A 246 -21.30 -17.62 -19.71
CA GLY A 246 -20.73 -16.90 -20.86
C GLY A 246 -21.44 -15.58 -21.17
N PRO A 247 -20.83 -14.70 -21.98
CA PRO A 247 -21.37 -13.38 -22.30
C PRO A 247 -22.76 -13.47 -22.97
N ARG A 248 -22.96 -14.44 -23.88
CA ARG A 248 -24.24 -14.66 -24.54
C ARG A 248 -25.38 -14.97 -23.55
N THR A 249 -25.12 -15.74 -22.50
CA THR A 249 -26.13 -16.03 -21.48
C THR A 249 -26.50 -14.77 -20.70
N LEU A 250 -25.52 -13.92 -20.39
CA LEU A 250 -25.77 -12.64 -19.71
C LEU A 250 -26.57 -11.66 -20.58
N GLU A 251 -26.31 -11.63 -21.89
CA GLU A 251 -27.07 -10.82 -22.85
C GLU A 251 -28.54 -11.26 -22.94
N LEU A 252 -28.79 -12.57 -22.99
CA LEU A 252 -30.16 -13.11 -23.02
C LEU A 252 -30.95 -12.70 -21.77
N ILE A 253 -30.35 -12.83 -20.59
CA ILE A 253 -30.97 -12.41 -19.32
C ILE A 253 -31.20 -10.89 -19.30
N ARG A 254 -30.23 -10.10 -19.80
CA ARG A 254 -30.35 -8.64 -19.89
C ARG A 254 -31.50 -8.22 -20.82
N ASN A 255 -31.62 -8.85 -21.98
CA ASN A 255 -32.68 -8.56 -22.94
C ASN A 255 -34.05 -8.92 -22.37
N PHE A 256 -34.15 -10.08 -21.71
CA PHE A 256 -35.38 -10.48 -21.02
C PHE A 256 -35.76 -9.49 -19.92
N ALA A 257 -34.79 -9.07 -19.09
CA ALA A 257 -35.00 -8.06 -18.06
C ALA A 257 -35.52 -6.73 -18.64
N ALA A 258 -34.95 -6.28 -19.76
CA ALA A 258 -35.36 -5.05 -20.44
C ALA A 258 -36.76 -5.14 -21.08
N ILE A 259 -37.12 -6.30 -21.66
CA ILE A 259 -38.45 -6.52 -22.27
C ILE A 259 -39.55 -6.53 -21.20
N HIS A 260 -39.27 -7.11 -20.05
CA HIS A 260 -40.24 -7.30 -18.97
C HIS A 260 -40.21 -6.20 -17.89
N ASP A 261 -39.32 -5.21 -18.03
CA ASP A 261 -39.11 -4.12 -17.06
C ASP A 261 -38.86 -4.62 -15.62
N ILE A 262 -38.02 -5.65 -15.51
CA ILE A 262 -37.64 -6.29 -14.23
C ILE A 262 -36.14 -6.14 -13.97
N SER A 263 -35.73 -6.28 -12.71
CA SER A 263 -34.31 -6.24 -12.38
C SER A 263 -33.56 -7.45 -12.93
N PHE A 264 -32.24 -7.32 -13.15
CA PHE A 264 -31.43 -8.44 -13.65
C PHE A 264 -31.51 -9.67 -12.74
N TYR A 265 -31.57 -9.45 -11.41
CA TYR A 265 -31.74 -10.51 -10.43
C TYR A 265 -33.11 -11.19 -10.55
N GLN A 266 -34.18 -10.43 -10.74
CA GLN A 266 -35.51 -10.99 -10.99
C GLN A 266 -35.55 -11.81 -12.28
N ALA A 267 -34.92 -11.34 -13.35
CA ALA A 267 -34.78 -12.10 -14.59
C ALA A 267 -34.01 -13.42 -14.40
N MET A 268 -33.04 -13.47 -13.49
CA MET A 268 -32.36 -14.72 -13.11
C MET A 268 -33.29 -15.69 -12.36
N LEU A 269 -34.15 -15.18 -11.46
CA LEU A 269 -35.13 -16.00 -10.73
C LEU A 269 -36.13 -16.69 -11.67
N VAL A 270 -36.49 -16.04 -12.78
CA VAL A 270 -37.39 -16.59 -13.80
C VAL A 270 -36.67 -17.05 -15.06
N SER A 271 -35.37 -17.36 -14.96
CA SER A 271 -34.55 -17.71 -16.12
C SER A 271 -35.03 -18.96 -16.86
N ASP A 272 -35.80 -19.83 -16.21
CA ASP A 272 -36.46 -20.99 -16.85
C ASP A 272 -37.43 -20.62 -17.97
N ASN A 273 -37.96 -19.38 -17.96
CA ASN A 273 -38.84 -18.88 -19.02
C ASN A 273 -38.05 -18.46 -20.28
N ILE A 274 -36.72 -18.40 -20.23
CA ILE A 274 -35.87 -18.01 -21.34
C ILE A 274 -35.44 -19.27 -22.11
N SER A 275 -36.25 -19.65 -23.10
CA SER A 275 -36.05 -20.87 -23.90
C SER A 275 -34.68 -20.98 -24.62
N GLU A 276 -34.00 -19.84 -24.83
CA GLU A 276 -32.71 -19.75 -25.52
C GLU A 276 -31.51 -20.11 -24.62
N ILE A 277 -31.71 -20.24 -23.31
CA ILE A 277 -30.67 -20.61 -22.35
C ILE A 277 -30.62 -22.15 -22.21
N PRO A 278 -29.46 -22.79 -22.44
CA PRO A 278 -29.32 -24.23 -22.26
C PRO A 278 -29.57 -24.65 -20.80
N LYS A 279 -30.17 -25.84 -20.59
CA LYS A 279 -30.43 -26.40 -19.24
C LYS A 279 -29.20 -26.41 -18.32
N SER A 280 -28.04 -26.77 -18.86
CA SER A 280 -26.77 -26.75 -18.11
C SER A 280 -26.39 -25.37 -17.55
N LYS A 281 -26.84 -24.27 -18.16
CA LYS A 281 -26.64 -22.90 -17.67
C LYS A 281 -27.70 -22.51 -16.65
N LEU A 282 -28.95 -22.97 -16.82
CA LEU A 282 -30.03 -22.77 -15.85
C LEU A 282 -29.67 -23.38 -14.49
N GLU A 283 -29.16 -24.62 -14.46
CA GLU A 283 -28.71 -25.28 -13.23
C GLU A 283 -27.61 -24.49 -12.49
N ILE A 284 -26.70 -23.86 -13.24
CA ILE A 284 -25.62 -23.03 -12.67
C ILE A 284 -26.18 -21.73 -12.09
N ILE A 285 -27.13 -21.08 -12.79
CA ILE A 285 -27.82 -19.88 -12.32
C ILE A 285 -28.62 -20.20 -11.05
N GLU A 286 -29.35 -21.31 -11.03
CA GLU A 286 -30.11 -21.77 -9.87
C GLU A 286 -29.19 -22.04 -8.68
N SER A 287 -28.05 -22.70 -8.91
CA SER A 287 -27.03 -22.92 -7.87
C SER A 287 -26.47 -21.61 -7.32
N PHE A 288 -26.26 -20.60 -8.16
CA PHE A 288 -25.81 -19.28 -7.75
C PHE A 288 -26.87 -18.57 -6.89
N ILE A 289 -28.14 -18.61 -7.29
CA ILE A 289 -29.25 -18.03 -6.52
C ILE A 289 -29.36 -18.71 -5.14
N LYS A 290 -29.29 -20.04 -5.08
CA LYS A 290 -29.31 -20.79 -3.81
C LYS A 290 -28.16 -20.38 -2.89
N MET A 291 -26.96 -20.18 -3.45
CA MET A 291 -25.80 -19.70 -2.71
C MET A 291 -26.03 -18.28 -2.17
N THR A 292 -26.56 -17.36 -2.97
CA THR A 292 -26.87 -15.99 -2.56
C THR A 292 -27.93 -15.93 -1.46
N ASN A 293 -29.03 -16.70 -1.61
CA ASN A 293 -30.07 -16.78 -0.59
C ASN A 293 -29.53 -17.32 0.75
N LYS A 294 -28.66 -18.35 0.69
CA LYS A 294 -27.99 -18.87 1.89
C LYS A 294 -27.14 -17.81 2.59
N LEU A 295 -26.41 -16.98 1.84
CA LEU A 295 -25.60 -15.91 2.40
C LEU A 295 -26.47 -14.78 2.98
N GLN A 296 -27.62 -14.47 2.37
CA GLN A 296 -28.59 -13.53 2.91
C GLN A 296 -29.22 -13.99 4.22
N ASP A 297 -29.51 -15.28 4.34
CA ASP A 297 -30.02 -15.84 5.60
C ASP A 297 -28.95 -15.82 6.70
N LEU A 298 -27.68 -16.08 6.38
CA LEU A 298 -26.58 -15.94 7.34
C LEU A 298 -26.41 -14.49 7.80
N ASN A 299 -26.62 -13.50 6.94
CA ASN A 299 -26.48 -12.07 7.29
C ASN A 299 -27.43 -11.62 8.41
N LYS A 300 -28.55 -12.34 8.63
CA LYS A 300 -29.51 -12.01 9.70
C LYS A 300 -28.95 -12.26 11.12
N GLY A 301 -27.93 -13.11 11.25
CA GLY A 301 -27.39 -13.54 12.53
C GLY A 301 -25.87 -13.39 12.68
N ASN A 302 -25.18 -12.85 11.68
CA ASN A 302 -23.73 -12.69 11.67
C ASN A 302 -23.34 -11.21 11.46
N ASN A 303 -22.19 -10.82 11.98
CA ASN A 303 -21.61 -9.49 11.78
C ASN A 303 -20.89 -9.39 10.41
N ALA A 304 -20.37 -8.20 10.09
CA ALA A 304 -19.66 -7.98 8.82
C ALA A 304 -18.41 -8.86 8.65
N ALA A 305 -17.61 -9.07 9.71
CA ALA A 305 -16.38 -9.86 9.65
C ALA A 305 -16.65 -11.35 9.38
N ASP A 306 -17.65 -11.92 10.06
CA ASP A 306 -18.13 -13.28 9.86
C ASP A 306 -18.72 -13.45 8.46
N MET A 307 -19.46 -12.44 7.97
CA MET A 307 -20.01 -12.46 6.62
C MET A 307 -18.93 -12.46 5.55
N ILE A 308 -17.84 -11.70 5.71
CA ILE A 308 -16.68 -11.78 4.80
C ILE A 308 -16.11 -13.19 4.81
N THR A 309 -15.91 -13.77 5.99
CA THR A 309 -15.39 -15.13 6.14
C THR A 309 -16.31 -16.18 5.49
N HIS A 310 -17.62 -16.04 5.65
CA HIS A 310 -18.61 -16.89 5.02
C HIS A 310 -18.62 -16.75 3.50
N VAL A 311 -18.59 -15.52 2.97
CA VAL A 311 -18.46 -15.27 1.53
C VAL A 311 -17.20 -15.93 1.00
N PHE A 312 -16.07 -15.73 1.66
CA PHE A 312 -14.77 -16.24 1.22
C PHE A 312 -14.73 -17.77 1.11
N ASN A 313 -15.40 -18.45 2.05
CA ASN A 313 -15.46 -19.92 2.11
C ASN A 313 -16.58 -20.53 1.23
N ILE A 314 -17.81 -20.03 1.32
CA ILE A 314 -19.00 -20.62 0.68
C ILE A 314 -18.96 -20.46 -0.84
N THR A 315 -18.47 -19.32 -1.33
CA THR A 315 -18.40 -19.04 -2.77
C THR A 315 -17.30 -19.82 -3.49
N GLY A 316 -16.37 -20.43 -2.75
CA GLY A 316 -15.17 -21.04 -3.27
C GLY A 316 -14.06 -20.03 -3.62
N TYR A 317 -14.23 -18.75 -3.28
CA TYR A 317 -13.27 -17.69 -3.62
C TYR A 317 -11.90 -17.92 -2.96
N LYS A 318 -11.87 -18.38 -1.70
CA LYS A 318 -10.63 -18.77 -1.01
C LYS A 318 -9.81 -19.78 -1.80
N LYS A 319 -10.46 -20.84 -2.30
CA LYS A 319 -9.81 -21.89 -3.11
C LYS A 319 -9.35 -21.39 -4.47
N MET A 320 -9.98 -20.34 -5.01
CA MET A 320 -9.57 -19.73 -6.27
C MET A 320 -8.33 -18.86 -6.10
N LEU A 321 -8.21 -18.16 -4.98
CA LEU A 321 -7.04 -17.34 -4.67
C LEU A 321 -5.84 -18.18 -4.21
N ASP A 322 -6.10 -19.29 -3.51
CA ASP A 322 -5.08 -20.24 -3.06
C ASP A 322 -4.58 -21.11 -4.23
N ASP A 323 -3.78 -20.52 -5.10
CA ASP A 323 -3.14 -21.16 -6.24
C ASP A 323 -1.72 -21.70 -5.93
N GLY A 324 -1.30 -21.62 -4.66
CA GLY A 324 0.03 -22.01 -4.20
C GLY A 324 1.16 -21.06 -4.62
N SER A 325 0.84 -19.92 -5.21
CA SER A 325 1.81 -18.88 -5.56
C SER A 325 1.93 -17.83 -4.46
N VAL A 326 3.07 -17.11 -4.44
CA VAL A 326 3.30 -15.97 -3.55
C VAL A 326 2.27 -14.85 -3.79
N GLU A 327 1.81 -14.68 -5.03
CA GLU A 327 0.74 -13.73 -5.34
C GLU A 327 -0.61 -14.15 -4.76
N GLY A 328 -0.90 -15.47 -4.77
CA GLY A 328 -2.10 -16.04 -4.16
C GLY A 328 -2.12 -15.80 -2.66
N GLU A 329 -1.01 -16.10 -1.97
CA GLU A 329 -0.82 -15.79 -0.54
C GLU A 329 -1.09 -14.31 -0.24
N ALA A 330 -0.48 -13.40 -1.01
CA ALA A 330 -0.67 -11.96 -0.83
C ALA A 330 -2.13 -11.50 -1.03
N ARG A 331 -2.88 -12.12 -1.95
CA ARG A 331 -4.32 -11.81 -2.13
C ARG A 331 -5.16 -12.31 -0.97
N ILE A 332 -4.83 -13.46 -0.40
CA ILE A 332 -5.51 -14.00 0.79
C ILE A 332 -5.25 -13.10 2.00
N GLU A 333 -4.00 -12.67 2.17
CA GLU A 333 -3.59 -11.69 3.18
C GLU A 333 -4.38 -10.37 3.07
N ASN A 334 -4.59 -9.86 1.86
CA ASN A 334 -5.41 -8.66 1.65
C ASN A 334 -6.87 -8.84 2.11
N VAL A 335 -7.46 -10.02 1.88
CA VAL A 335 -8.82 -10.33 2.33
C VAL A 335 -8.87 -10.51 3.86
N ALA A 336 -7.84 -11.12 4.46
CA ALA A 336 -7.71 -11.20 5.91
C ALA A 336 -7.64 -9.81 6.55
N GLU A 337 -6.95 -8.88 5.90
CA GLU A 337 -6.92 -7.48 6.33
C GLU A 337 -8.31 -6.83 6.24
N LEU A 338 -9.10 -7.11 5.20
CA LEU A 338 -10.49 -6.65 5.10
C LEU A 338 -11.37 -7.17 6.25
N ILE A 339 -11.15 -8.42 6.69
CA ILE A 339 -11.82 -8.99 7.86
C ILE A 339 -11.47 -8.18 9.11
N SER A 340 -10.18 -7.85 9.31
CA SER A 340 -9.75 -7.03 10.44
C SER A 340 -10.40 -5.64 10.45
N VAL A 341 -10.64 -5.04 9.28
CA VAL A 341 -11.41 -3.78 9.19
C VAL A 341 -12.86 -3.98 9.67
N ALA A 342 -13.49 -5.07 9.22
CA ALA A 342 -14.88 -5.37 9.56
C ALA A 342 -15.09 -5.71 11.04
N GLN A 343 -14.06 -6.17 11.75
CA GLN A 343 -14.12 -6.45 13.19
C GLN A 343 -14.47 -5.23 14.04
N LYS A 344 -14.21 -4.01 13.56
CA LYS A 344 -14.62 -2.76 14.23
C LYS A 344 -16.13 -2.65 14.43
N TYR A 345 -16.91 -3.37 13.62
CA TYR A 345 -18.38 -3.34 13.62
C TYR A 345 -18.99 -4.57 14.28
N ASP A 346 -18.18 -5.42 14.94
CA ASP A 346 -18.66 -6.65 15.59
C ASP A 346 -19.52 -6.36 16.83
N GLN A 347 -19.41 -5.15 17.39
CA GLN A 347 -20.23 -4.69 18.52
C GLN A 347 -21.63 -4.21 18.10
N LEU A 348 -21.89 -4.07 16.79
CA LEU A 348 -23.19 -3.67 16.25
C LEU A 348 -24.10 -4.89 16.07
N GLU A 349 -25.42 -4.67 16.11
CA GLU A 349 -26.38 -5.74 15.88
C GLU A 349 -26.21 -6.40 14.50
N ALA A 350 -26.40 -7.72 14.46
CA ALA A 350 -26.35 -8.51 13.24
C ALA A 350 -27.35 -7.96 12.20
N GLY A 351 -26.91 -7.86 10.94
CA GLY A 351 -27.66 -7.22 9.85
C GLY A 351 -27.42 -5.71 9.70
N MET A 352 -27.30 -4.93 10.78
CA MET A 352 -26.91 -3.51 10.70
C MET A 352 -25.41 -3.33 10.48
N SER A 353 -24.61 -4.20 11.11
CA SER A 353 -23.13 -4.22 10.97
C SER A 353 -22.67 -4.20 9.50
N LEU A 354 -23.25 -5.04 8.65
CA LEU A 354 -22.87 -5.12 7.23
C LEU A 354 -23.22 -3.85 6.44
N SER A 355 -24.42 -3.29 6.67
CA SER A 355 -24.89 -2.11 5.95
C SER A 355 -24.03 -0.88 6.29
N ILE A 356 -23.75 -0.67 7.57
CA ILE A 356 -22.89 0.43 8.05
C ILE A 356 -21.46 0.28 7.52
N PHE A 357 -20.92 -0.93 7.55
CA PHE A 357 -19.61 -1.22 6.96
C PHE A 357 -19.55 -0.87 5.46
N LEU A 358 -20.57 -1.26 4.69
CA LEU A 358 -20.63 -0.96 3.25
C LEU A 358 -20.82 0.54 2.97
N GLU A 359 -21.57 1.25 3.80
CA GLU A 359 -21.73 2.71 3.71
C GLU A 359 -20.40 3.43 3.95
N GLU A 360 -19.68 3.08 5.02
CA GLU A 360 -18.38 3.69 5.32
C GLU A 360 -17.35 3.41 4.21
N ILE A 361 -17.31 2.19 3.69
CA ILE A 361 -16.44 1.86 2.55
C ILE A 361 -16.84 2.63 1.29
N SER A 362 -18.13 2.85 1.05
CA SER A 362 -18.57 3.65 -0.11
C SER A 362 -18.06 5.08 0.00
N LEU A 363 -18.16 5.69 1.18
CA LEU A 363 -17.65 7.04 1.46
C LEU A 363 -16.14 7.13 1.25
N ILE A 364 -15.39 6.16 1.79
CA ILE A 364 -13.93 6.06 1.63
C ILE A 364 -13.56 5.91 0.15
N SER A 365 -14.25 5.03 -0.57
CA SER A 365 -13.98 4.76 -1.99
C SER A 365 -14.30 5.95 -2.89
N ASP A 366 -15.31 6.75 -2.57
CA ASP A 366 -15.68 7.93 -3.35
C ASP A 366 -14.65 9.06 -3.17
N LEU A 367 -14.14 9.25 -1.94
CA LEU A 367 -13.01 10.14 -1.67
C LEU A 367 -11.73 9.68 -2.40
N ASP A 368 -11.50 8.37 -2.45
CA ASP A 368 -10.33 7.81 -3.13
C ASP A 368 -10.35 7.96 -4.65
N ASN A 369 -11.52 8.05 -5.27
CA ASN A 369 -11.63 8.24 -6.73
C ASN A 369 -11.47 9.71 -7.15
N LEU A 370 -11.44 10.66 -6.21
CA LEU A 370 -11.56 12.08 -6.51
C LEU A 370 -10.25 12.80 -6.87
N ASP A 371 -9.06 12.24 -6.65
CA ASP A 371 -7.82 12.99 -6.91
C ASP A 371 -6.63 12.12 -7.37
N GLU A 372 -6.20 12.31 -8.62
CA GLU A 372 -4.78 12.22 -9.03
C GLU A 372 -4.20 13.64 -9.03
N THR A 373 -4.19 14.30 -7.86
CA THR A 373 -3.56 15.61 -7.74
C THR A 373 -2.05 15.49 -7.75
N GLU A 374 -1.36 16.40 -8.44
CA GLU A 374 0.12 16.46 -8.40
C GLU A 374 0.64 16.75 -6.98
N ASN A 375 -0.20 17.36 -6.12
CA ASN A 375 0.14 17.75 -4.76
C ASN A 375 -0.44 16.80 -3.71
N ALA A 376 0.18 15.62 -3.56
CA ALA A 376 -0.24 14.58 -2.64
C ALA A 376 0.96 13.89 -1.96
N VAL A 377 0.76 13.41 -0.72
CA VAL A 377 1.76 12.62 0.00
C VAL A 377 1.96 11.29 -0.71
N THR A 378 3.21 10.89 -0.92
CA THR A 378 3.51 9.66 -1.66
C THR A 378 3.64 8.47 -0.70
N LEU A 379 2.87 7.42 -0.92
CA LEU A 379 2.95 6.15 -0.19
C LEU A 379 3.56 5.10 -1.11
N MET A 380 4.63 4.42 -0.67
CA MET A 380 5.25 3.38 -1.50
C MET A 380 6.06 2.39 -0.69
N THR A 381 6.34 1.23 -1.28
CA THR A 381 7.31 0.29 -0.69
C THR A 381 8.73 0.85 -0.78
N VAL A 382 9.59 0.43 0.15
CA VAL A 382 11.02 0.76 0.11
C VAL A 382 11.66 0.38 -1.24
N HIS A 383 11.26 -0.75 -1.84
CA HIS A 383 11.75 -1.18 -3.16
C HIS A 383 11.38 -0.20 -4.27
N SER A 384 10.16 0.34 -4.23
CA SER A 384 9.67 1.32 -5.20
C SER A 384 10.35 2.69 -5.07
N ALA A 385 10.97 2.97 -3.92
CA ALA A 385 11.62 4.26 -3.65
C ALA A 385 13.01 4.38 -4.28
N LYS A 386 13.56 3.28 -4.82
CA LYS A 386 14.89 3.30 -5.44
C LYS A 386 14.94 4.32 -6.59
N GLY A 387 16.00 5.13 -6.60
CA GLY A 387 16.19 6.21 -7.57
C GLY A 387 15.41 7.49 -7.29
N LEU A 388 14.48 7.50 -6.32
CA LEU A 388 13.72 8.68 -5.92
C LEU A 388 14.39 9.42 -4.75
N GLU A 389 13.88 10.62 -4.44
CA GLU A 389 14.37 11.45 -3.33
C GLU A 389 13.30 12.45 -2.86
N PHE A 390 13.19 12.65 -1.55
CA PHE A 390 12.15 13.48 -0.94
C PHE A 390 12.72 14.32 0.22
N PRO A 391 12.26 15.57 0.41
CA PRO A 391 12.60 16.39 1.56
C PRO A 391 12.35 15.69 2.91
N ASN A 392 11.14 15.14 3.08
CA ASN A 392 10.69 14.52 4.32
C ASN A 392 10.32 13.05 4.08
N VAL A 393 10.99 12.14 4.78
CA VAL A 393 10.78 10.69 4.66
C VAL A 393 10.35 10.10 6.00
N PHE A 394 9.23 9.39 5.99
CA PHE A 394 8.79 8.55 7.11
C PHE A 394 9.04 7.08 6.75
N ILE A 395 9.71 6.32 7.61
CA ILE A 395 9.89 4.88 7.47
C ILE A 395 9.06 4.21 8.57
N ALA A 396 7.97 3.54 8.17
CA ALA A 396 7.00 2.93 9.08
C ALA A 396 7.24 1.42 9.26
N GLY A 397 6.86 0.90 10.43
CA GLY A 397 6.94 -0.51 10.79
C GLY A 397 8.37 -1.05 10.89
N LEU A 398 9.27 -0.31 11.52
CA LEU A 398 10.62 -0.78 11.89
C LEU A 398 10.54 -1.72 13.10
N GLU A 399 9.97 -2.89 12.87
CA GLU A 399 9.69 -3.93 13.86
C GLU A 399 10.29 -5.27 13.41
N GLU A 400 10.75 -6.06 14.36
CA GLU A 400 11.19 -7.43 14.10
C GLU A 400 10.05 -8.28 13.51
N GLY A 401 10.36 -8.97 12.40
CA GLY A 401 9.39 -9.76 11.64
C GLY A 401 8.64 -8.98 10.55
N ILE A 402 8.66 -7.65 10.60
CA ILE A 402 8.14 -6.77 9.54
C ILE A 402 9.28 -6.17 8.74
N PHE A 403 10.19 -5.45 9.40
CA PHE A 403 11.38 -4.84 8.80
C PHE A 403 12.53 -4.87 9.82
N PRO A 404 13.33 -5.96 9.86
CA PRO A 404 13.48 -7.00 8.84
C PRO A 404 12.30 -7.97 8.74
N HIS A 405 12.02 -8.43 7.51
CA HIS A 405 10.93 -9.37 7.26
C HIS A 405 11.21 -10.75 7.89
N THR A 406 10.17 -11.44 8.36
CA THR A 406 10.32 -12.76 9.04
C THR A 406 11.14 -13.78 8.24
N ARG A 407 11.02 -13.78 6.90
CA ARG A 407 11.75 -14.71 6.02
C ARG A 407 13.27 -14.49 6.01
N SER A 408 13.72 -13.25 6.19
CA SER A 408 15.15 -12.89 6.14
C SER A 408 15.87 -13.00 7.48
N MET A 409 15.17 -13.39 8.54
CA MET A 409 15.74 -13.50 9.90
C MET A 409 16.60 -14.74 10.12
N ILE A 410 16.47 -15.74 9.25
CA ILE A 410 17.16 -17.03 9.39
C ILE A 410 18.51 -17.01 8.66
N ASP A 411 18.53 -16.47 7.44
CA ASP A 411 19.74 -16.39 6.63
C ASP A 411 20.43 -15.03 6.82
N ARG A 412 21.75 -15.07 7.01
CA ARG A 412 22.57 -13.88 7.10
C ARG A 412 22.56 -13.10 5.79
N GLU A 413 22.56 -13.76 4.64
CA GLU A 413 22.59 -13.06 3.35
C GLU A 413 21.30 -12.25 3.12
N ASP A 414 20.15 -12.82 3.48
CA ASP A 414 18.85 -12.14 3.39
C ASP A 414 18.77 -10.97 4.39
N LEU A 415 19.35 -11.11 5.58
CA LEU A 415 19.42 -10.03 6.56
C LEU A 415 20.32 -8.87 6.09
N GLU A 416 21.44 -9.17 5.43
CA GLU A 416 22.29 -8.16 4.79
C GLU A 416 21.54 -7.42 3.66
N GLU A 417 20.58 -8.06 2.99
CA GLU A 417 19.69 -7.41 2.01
C GLU A 417 18.63 -6.51 2.64
N GLU A 418 17.96 -6.95 3.72
CA GLU A 418 17.04 -6.06 4.45
C GLU A 418 17.76 -4.82 4.99
N ARG A 419 19.02 -4.97 5.40
CA ARG A 419 19.85 -3.84 5.82
C ARG A 419 20.16 -2.88 4.66
N ARG A 420 20.39 -3.41 3.44
CA ARG A 420 20.51 -2.59 2.21
C ARG A 420 19.21 -1.89 1.88
N LEU A 421 18.06 -2.55 2.08
CA LEU A 421 16.75 -1.93 1.93
C LEU A 421 16.58 -0.73 2.87
N LEU A 422 16.92 -0.88 4.16
CA LEU A 422 16.85 0.23 5.09
C LEU A 422 17.83 1.36 4.73
N TYR A 423 19.06 1.02 4.33
CA TYR A 423 20.02 2.00 3.83
C TYR A 423 19.48 2.80 2.63
N VAL A 424 18.86 2.11 1.67
CA VAL A 424 18.21 2.77 0.52
C VAL A 424 17.10 3.69 1.00
N ALA A 425 16.23 3.24 1.91
CA ALA A 425 15.12 4.04 2.45
C ALA A 425 15.61 5.33 3.13
N MET A 426 16.63 5.23 3.99
CA MET A 426 17.19 6.39 4.69
C MET A 426 17.83 7.39 3.74
N THR A 427 18.56 6.90 2.73
CA THR A 427 19.23 7.74 1.72
C THR A 427 18.27 8.33 0.68
N ARG A 428 16.95 8.12 0.80
CA ARG A 428 15.93 8.87 0.04
C ARG A 428 15.66 10.25 0.65
N ALA A 429 15.95 10.42 1.94
CA ALA A 429 15.68 11.65 2.66
C ALA A 429 16.71 12.73 2.32
N LYS A 430 16.24 13.94 1.97
CA LYS A 430 17.10 15.11 1.79
C LYS A 430 17.33 15.84 3.10
N ASP A 431 16.25 16.11 3.84
CA ASP A 431 16.26 17.06 4.96
C ASP A 431 15.87 16.38 6.28
N LYS A 432 14.70 15.74 6.34
CA LYS A 432 14.17 15.09 7.56
C LYS A 432 13.88 13.61 7.35
N LEU A 433 14.24 12.83 8.35
CA LEU A 433 14.04 11.38 8.39
C LEU A 433 13.40 10.98 9.72
N TYR A 434 12.28 10.29 9.62
CA TYR A 434 11.50 9.78 10.74
C TYR A 434 11.50 8.25 10.69
N LEU A 435 11.90 7.61 11.78
CA LEU A 435 11.94 6.16 11.97
C LEU A 435 10.84 5.78 12.96
N LEU A 436 9.87 5.00 12.54
CA LEU A 436 8.70 4.66 13.35
C LEU A 436 8.58 3.16 13.57
N HIS A 437 8.19 2.79 14.79
CA HIS A 437 7.76 1.44 15.14
C HIS A 437 6.57 1.47 16.10
N ALA A 438 5.73 0.44 16.03
CA ALA A 438 4.63 0.23 16.96
C ALA A 438 4.97 -0.90 17.96
N ARG A 439 4.49 -0.78 19.20
CA ARG A 439 4.66 -1.83 20.22
C ARG A 439 3.80 -3.06 19.94
N GLU A 440 2.58 -2.82 19.49
CA GLU A 440 1.63 -3.84 19.08
C GLU A 440 1.19 -3.55 17.66
N ARG A 441 1.05 -4.57 16.83
CA ARG A 441 0.53 -4.39 15.49
C ARG A 441 -0.44 -5.49 15.13
N THR A 442 -1.59 -5.10 14.61
CA THR A 442 -2.50 -6.02 13.95
C THR A 442 -2.21 -6.05 12.45
N LEU A 443 -1.77 -7.20 11.95
CA LEU A 443 -1.60 -7.46 10.52
C LEU A 443 -2.27 -8.78 10.18
N TYR A 444 -3.04 -8.81 9.11
CA TYR A 444 -3.68 -10.04 8.62
C TYR A 444 -4.62 -10.70 9.66
N GLY A 445 -5.22 -9.90 10.53
CA GLY A 445 -6.13 -10.36 11.58
C GLY A 445 -5.45 -10.93 12.83
N GLU A 446 -4.12 -10.93 12.90
CA GLU A 446 -3.37 -11.32 14.11
C GLU A 446 -2.69 -10.10 14.73
N SER A 447 -2.99 -9.83 16.00
CA SER A 447 -2.26 -8.85 16.79
C SER A 447 -0.99 -9.47 17.35
N ARG A 448 0.15 -8.85 17.07
CA ARG A 448 1.48 -9.29 17.52
C ARG A 448 2.19 -8.15 18.23
N THR A 449 2.85 -8.48 19.33
CA THR A 449 3.80 -7.57 20.00
C THR A 449 5.18 -7.85 19.41
N ASN A 450 5.66 -6.95 18.55
CA ASN A 450 6.97 -7.09 17.93
C ASN A 450 8.00 -6.27 18.69
N ALA A 451 9.22 -6.80 18.79
CA ALA A 451 10.36 -6.01 19.26
C ALA A 451 10.70 -4.91 18.23
N PRO A 452 11.30 -3.78 18.64
CA PRO A 452 11.86 -2.81 17.69
C PRO A 452 12.90 -3.50 16.80
N SER A 453 12.98 -3.06 15.55
CA SER A 453 13.96 -3.58 14.59
C SER A 453 15.38 -3.48 15.14
N GLN A 454 16.15 -4.56 15.03
CA GLN A 454 17.57 -4.60 15.41
C GLN A 454 18.40 -3.52 14.71
N PHE A 455 17.95 -3.02 13.55
CA PHE A 455 18.64 -1.96 12.83
C PHE A 455 18.61 -0.62 13.57
N LEU A 456 17.66 -0.41 14.48
CA LEU A 456 17.60 0.79 15.32
C LEU A 456 18.70 0.79 16.39
N GLU A 457 19.14 -0.39 16.85
CA GLU A 457 20.22 -0.52 17.84
C GLU A 457 21.60 -0.18 17.27
N ASP A 458 21.75 -0.24 15.94
CA ASP A 458 22.99 0.07 15.24
C ASP A 458 23.26 1.57 15.11
N ILE A 459 22.28 2.42 15.44
CA ILE A 459 22.39 3.88 15.28
C ILE A 459 22.83 4.53 16.60
N ASP A 460 23.80 5.44 16.51
CA ASP A 460 24.31 6.20 17.65
C ASP A 460 23.23 7.13 18.25
N GLU A 461 23.04 7.08 19.56
CA GLU A 461 22.08 7.91 20.30
C GLU A 461 22.34 9.42 20.15
N THR A 462 23.55 9.82 19.79
CA THR A 462 23.88 11.23 19.54
C THR A 462 23.19 11.77 18.28
N LEU A 463 22.90 10.91 17.31
CA LEU A 463 22.31 11.26 16.00
C LEU A 463 20.78 11.14 15.96
N ILE A 464 20.19 10.50 16.98
CA ILE A 464 18.73 10.30 17.10
C ILE A 464 18.14 11.19 18.20
N GLU A 465 16.94 11.67 17.96
CA GLU A 465 16.04 12.22 18.98
C GLU A 465 14.85 11.27 19.17
N ARG A 466 14.79 10.63 20.34
CA ARG A 466 13.70 9.73 20.71
C ARG A 466 12.52 10.52 21.23
N ASN A 467 11.47 10.63 20.42
CA ASN A 467 10.19 11.11 20.88
C ASN A 467 9.32 9.89 21.20
N PHE A 468 9.39 9.44 22.46
CA PHE A 468 8.31 8.63 23.02
C PHE A 468 7.04 9.47 22.92
N GLY A 469 5.94 8.95 22.35
CA GLY A 469 4.66 9.66 22.15
C GLY A 469 3.94 10.12 23.44
N ARG A 470 4.69 10.49 24.48
CA ARG A 470 4.24 11.09 25.73
C ARG A 470 4.50 12.58 25.71
N ASN A 471 3.41 13.33 25.78
CA ASN A 471 3.34 14.61 26.47
C ASN A 471 4.32 14.66 27.65
N SER A 472 5.44 15.36 27.44
CA SER A 472 6.27 15.88 28.51
C SER A 472 5.41 16.84 29.35
N GLY A 473 4.92 16.36 30.49
CA GLY A 473 4.35 17.18 31.56
C GLY A 473 2.84 17.07 31.79
N ARG A 474 2.35 15.93 32.30
CA ARG A 474 1.26 15.90 33.30
C ARG A 474 1.36 14.61 34.12
N LYS A 475 1.37 14.78 35.44
CA LYS A 475 1.55 13.76 36.48
C LYS A 475 0.68 12.52 36.23
N HIS A 476 1.28 11.35 36.46
CA HIS A 476 0.58 10.09 36.69
C HIS A 476 -0.64 10.30 37.58
N ILE A 477 -1.83 10.04 37.05
CA ILE A 477 -3.00 9.72 37.87
C ILE A 477 -3.04 8.19 37.90
N SER A 478 -2.73 7.64 39.06
CA SER A 478 -2.83 6.21 39.36
C SER A 478 -4.28 5.74 39.24
N LEU A 479 -4.47 4.59 38.60
CA LEU A 479 -5.75 3.93 38.34
C LEU A 479 -6.48 3.41 39.60
N GLU A 480 -5.97 3.68 40.81
CA GLU A 480 -6.55 3.20 42.08
C GLU A 480 -7.51 4.20 42.73
N ASN A 481 -7.71 5.40 42.17
CA ASN A 481 -8.59 6.44 42.76
C ASN A 481 -9.90 6.71 41.99
N ILE A 482 -10.33 5.81 41.10
CA ILE A 482 -11.64 5.87 40.41
C ILE A 482 -12.48 4.61 40.70
N SER A 483 -12.40 4.10 41.92
CA SER A 483 -13.47 3.24 42.45
C SER A 483 -14.51 4.14 43.11
N GLY A 484 -15.73 4.16 42.55
CA GLY A 484 -16.89 4.71 43.24
C GLY A 484 -17.34 6.10 42.82
N LYS A 485 -17.60 6.32 41.53
CA LYS A 485 -18.71 7.19 41.09
C LYS A 485 -19.41 6.55 39.88
N PRO A 486 -20.75 6.46 39.87
CA PRO A 486 -21.47 5.90 38.74
C PRO A 486 -21.15 6.72 37.48
N ILE A 487 -20.81 6.01 36.41
CA ILE A 487 -20.75 6.57 35.06
C ILE A 487 -22.14 7.16 34.78
N PRO A 488 -22.27 8.46 34.46
CA PRO A 488 -23.54 8.96 33.95
C PRO A 488 -23.79 8.21 32.64
N ILE A 489 -24.91 7.50 32.59
CA ILE A 489 -25.51 7.04 31.34
C ILE A 489 -25.65 8.30 30.49
N GLU A 490 -24.79 8.48 29.49
CA GLU A 490 -25.04 9.46 28.44
C GLU A 490 -26.26 8.95 27.69
N THR A 491 -27.38 9.54 28.08
CA THR A 491 -28.67 9.50 27.41
C THR A 491 -28.49 9.74 25.92
N GLU A 492 -29.09 8.86 25.13
CA GLU A 492 -29.73 9.16 23.85
C GLU A 492 -30.01 10.65 23.68
N LYS A 493 -29.18 11.33 22.91
CA LYS A 493 -29.59 12.47 22.10
C LYS A 493 -28.91 12.36 20.75
N GLY A 494 -29.67 11.88 19.77
CA GLY A 494 -29.33 12.05 18.37
C GLY A 494 -29.07 13.53 18.07
N PHE A 495 -28.11 13.78 17.19
CA PHE A 495 -28.01 15.06 16.51
C PHE A 495 -29.22 15.18 15.56
N GLU A 496 -30.28 15.85 16.02
CA GLU A 496 -31.52 16.12 15.27
C GLU A 496 -31.66 17.59 14.84
N ASP A 497 -30.56 18.36 14.77
CA ASP A 497 -30.62 19.73 14.25
C ASP A 497 -30.17 19.76 12.78
N GLU A 498 -31.13 19.89 11.86
CA GLU A 498 -30.89 20.21 10.45
C GLU A 498 -30.14 21.55 10.34
N ILE A 499 -28.83 21.49 10.08
CA ILE A 499 -28.01 22.69 9.86
C ILE A 499 -28.35 23.29 8.49
N SER A 500 -28.73 24.57 8.50
CA SER A 500 -29.13 25.32 7.31
C SER A 500 -28.11 26.40 6.94
N ILE A 501 -28.16 26.88 5.70
CA ILE A 501 -27.34 28.00 5.23
C ILE A 501 -27.66 29.25 6.10
N GLY A 502 -26.63 29.85 6.69
CA GLY A 502 -26.74 31.02 7.58
C GLY A 502 -26.59 30.69 9.07
N ASP A 503 -26.59 29.42 9.46
CA ASP A 503 -26.42 29.01 10.86
C ASP A 503 -25.02 29.32 11.39
N LYS A 504 -24.94 29.76 12.65
CA LYS A 504 -23.68 29.88 13.39
C LYS A 504 -23.34 28.56 14.04
N ILE A 505 -22.10 28.12 13.84
CA ILE A 505 -21.58 26.90 14.42
C ILE A 505 -20.24 27.16 15.10
N TYR A 506 -19.91 26.35 16.09
CA TYR A 506 -18.61 26.29 16.75
C TYR A 506 -17.96 24.94 16.42
N HIS A 507 -16.69 24.95 16.01
CA HIS A 507 -15.90 23.75 15.76
C HIS A 507 -14.73 23.67 16.75
N ASP A 508 -14.55 22.53 17.41
CA ASP A 508 -13.57 22.34 18.51
C ASP A 508 -12.13 22.75 18.14
N THR A 509 -11.75 22.62 16.87
CA THR A 509 -10.43 23.02 16.33
C THR A 509 -10.38 24.41 15.70
N PHE A 510 -11.50 24.90 15.14
CA PHE A 510 -11.51 26.05 14.22
C PHE A 510 -12.27 27.27 14.76
N GLY A 511 -12.95 27.12 15.90
CA GLY A 511 -13.70 28.21 16.54
C GLY A 511 -15.06 28.46 15.90
N ASN A 512 -15.57 29.70 16.03
CA ASN A 512 -16.87 30.10 15.50
C ASN A 512 -16.84 30.30 13.98
N GLY A 513 -17.90 29.89 13.29
CA GLY A 513 -18.08 30.11 11.86
C GLY A 513 -19.55 30.12 11.42
N ILE A 514 -19.79 30.57 10.20
CA ILE A 514 -21.11 30.68 9.58
C ILE A 514 -21.21 29.71 8.40
N VAL A 515 -22.28 28.93 8.34
CA VAL A 515 -22.55 28.02 7.24
C VAL A 515 -22.95 28.81 5.99
N ILE A 516 -22.16 28.70 4.92
CA ILE A 516 -22.40 29.40 3.65
C ILE A 516 -23.01 28.51 2.57
N ASN A 517 -22.92 27.17 2.71
CA ASN A 517 -23.53 26.22 1.78
C ASN A 517 -23.77 24.88 2.49
N VAL A 518 -24.86 24.19 2.14
CA VAL A 518 -25.19 22.84 2.59
C VAL A 518 -25.53 21.99 1.36
N ALA A 519 -24.74 20.96 1.09
CA ALA A 519 -24.97 20.05 -0.03
C ALA A 519 -24.61 18.62 0.38
N GLY A 520 -25.57 17.70 0.31
CA GLY A 520 -25.33 16.25 0.49
C GLY A 520 -24.65 15.87 1.81
N GLY A 521 -25.04 16.48 2.94
CA GLY A 521 -24.44 16.20 4.25
C GLY A 521 -23.10 16.90 4.51
N VAL A 522 -22.61 17.72 3.58
CA VAL A 522 -21.42 18.56 3.74
C VAL A 522 -21.85 20.02 3.89
N ILE A 523 -21.34 20.67 4.94
CA ILE A 523 -21.47 22.11 5.15
C ILE A 523 -20.18 22.79 4.74
N THR A 524 -20.31 23.92 4.05
CA THR A 524 -19.21 24.84 3.84
C THR A 524 -19.34 25.95 4.87
N VAL A 525 -18.32 26.16 5.68
CA VAL A 525 -18.33 27.08 6.83
C VAL A 525 -17.24 28.12 6.66
N ALA A 526 -17.60 29.39 6.77
CA ALA A 526 -16.68 30.51 6.85
C ALA A 526 -16.40 30.81 8.33
N PHE A 527 -15.17 30.55 8.78
CA PHE A 527 -14.77 30.79 10.17
C PHE A 527 -14.40 32.26 10.42
N GLU A 528 -14.70 32.76 11.62
CA GLU A 528 -14.44 34.16 12.02
C GLU A 528 -12.93 34.47 12.08
N ASP A 529 -12.09 33.46 12.35
CA ASP A 529 -10.63 33.61 12.25
C ASP A 529 -10.22 33.67 10.77
N CYS A 530 -9.75 34.86 10.36
CA CYS A 530 -9.30 35.16 9.01
C CYS A 530 -8.15 34.24 8.53
N LYS A 531 -7.45 33.53 9.43
CA LYS A 531 -6.40 32.55 9.09
C LYS A 531 -6.93 31.18 8.73
N VAL A 532 -8.12 30.80 9.17
CA VAL A 532 -8.75 29.50 8.89
C VAL A 532 -9.49 29.52 7.57
N GLY A 533 -10.17 30.65 7.28
CA GLY A 533 -10.91 30.87 6.04
C GLY A 533 -12.14 29.98 5.89
N VAL A 534 -12.45 29.59 4.65
CA VAL A 534 -13.61 28.76 4.32
C VAL A 534 -13.20 27.29 4.29
N LYS A 535 -13.89 26.43 5.04
CA LYS A 535 -13.65 24.98 5.08
C LYS A 535 -14.92 24.20 4.79
N LYS A 536 -14.78 23.04 4.13
CA LYS A 536 -15.85 22.06 3.92
C LYS A 536 -15.76 21.00 5.01
N LEU A 537 -16.87 20.75 5.70
CA LEU A 537 -16.96 19.86 6.85
C LEU A 537 -18.15 18.92 6.67
N ALA A 538 -18.00 17.65 7.01
CA ALA A 538 -19.09 16.68 6.98
C ALA A 538 -19.88 16.73 8.29
N LEU A 539 -21.20 16.88 8.21
CA LEU A 539 -22.11 17.00 9.37
C LEU A 539 -22.04 15.79 10.33
N SER A 540 -21.77 14.60 9.80
CA SER A 540 -21.77 13.34 10.55
C SER A 540 -20.50 13.10 11.37
N VAL A 541 -19.40 13.79 11.06
CA VAL A 541 -18.07 13.50 11.63
C VAL A 541 -17.40 14.74 12.21
N ALA A 542 -17.76 15.93 11.74
CA ALA A 542 -17.16 17.16 12.23
C ALA A 542 -17.59 17.41 13.69
N PRO A 543 -16.66 17.70 14.61
CA PRO A 543 -16.99 18.06 16.00
C PRO A 543 -17.53 19.49 16.04
N ILE A 544 -18.76 19.67 15.57
CA ILE A 544 -19.46 20.95 15.45
C ILE A 544 -20.64 21.04 16.42
N ARG A 545 -20.88 22.23 16.94
CA ARG A 545 -22.03 22.56 17.79
C ARG A 545 -22.69 23.81 17.25
N LYS A 546 -24.02 23.81 17.11
CA LYS A 546 -24.76 25.01 16.74
C LYS A 546 -24.71 26.03 17.89
N VAL A 547 -24.51 27.31 17.58
CA VAL A 547 -24.34 28.41 18.56
C VAL A 547 -25.54 29.34 18.57
#